data_AF-A0A4T0UNQ2-F1
#
_entry.id   AF-A0A4T0UNQ2-F1
#
_cell.length_a   1.000
_cell.length_b   1.000
_cell.length_c   1.000
_cell.angle_alpha   90.00
_cell.angle_beta   90.00
_cell.angle_gamma   90.00
#
_symmetry.space_group_name_H-M   'P 1'
#
loop_
_entity.id
_entity.type
_entity.pdbx_description
1 polymer ?
#
loop_
_entity_poly.entity_id
_entity_poly.type
_entity_poly.pdbx_seq_one_letter_code
_entity_poly.pdbx_strand_id
1 'polypeptide(L)'
;MLHRTLRSPWTRAAALAVVAVGVGSVVHAAVTDDADAIDGYCATVAEQRAAVGQALAAGPTTGLIRALPSFERLEAAAPADIADEWARVNGAVGDLVDALDDAGVDPSTYRRDDPPVGLSRADRAAIDAAAAALGAPGTQAAMAAVEQQARDVCRSPLSL
;
A
#
# COMPACT_ATOMS: atom_id res chain seq x y z
N MET A 1 -36.96 26.38 -63.90
CA MET A 1 -38.28 25.75 -64.15
C MET A 1 -38.01 24.43 -64.88
N LEU A 2 -37.68 23.30 -64.23
CA LEU A 2 -38.47 22.37 -63.39
C LEU A 2 -39.59 21.60 -64.12
N HIS A 3 -39.24 20.58 -64.92
CA HIS A 3 -40.09 19.41 -65.28
C HIS A 3 -39.10 18.25 -65.62
N ARG A 4 -38.83 17.17 -64.86
CA ARG A 4 -39.66 16.07 -64.28
C ARG A 4 -40.74 15.62 -65.28
N THR A 5 -40.74 14.41 -65.85
CA THR A 5 -40.57 13.05 -65.28
C THR A 5 -40.43 11.99 -66.41
N LEU A 6 -39.94 10.78 -66.09
CA LEU A 6 -40.43 9.43 -66.49
C LEU A 6 -39.39 8.38 -66.00
N ARG A 7 -39.56 7.84 -64.78
CA ARG A 7 -40.17 6.52 -64.47
C ARG A 7 -39.43 5.33 -65.10
N SER A 8 -38.42 4.83 -64.40
CA SER A 8 -37.85 3.48 -64.58
C SER A 8 -38.71 2.46 -63.81
N PRO A 9 -39.14 1.34 -64.45
CA PRO A 9 -39.88 0.27 -63.79
C PRO A 9 -39.08 -1.04 -63.77
N TRP A 10 -38.07 -1.18 -62.90
CA TRP A 10 -37.37 -2.46 -62.77
C TRP A 10 -37.40 -2.94 -61.31
N THR A 11 -38.37 -3.82 -61.09
CA THR A 11 -38.30 -5.05 -60.28
C THR A 11 -37.84 -4.94 -58.83
N ARG A 12 -38.83 -5.10 -57.95
CA ARG A 12 -38.70 -5.56 -56.58
C ARG A 12 -37.92 -6.89 -56.54
N ALA A 13 -36.86 -6.95 -55.74
CA ALA A 13 -36.41 -8.18 -55.11
C ALA A 13 -36.17 -7.87 -53.63
N ALA A 14 -36.73 -8.75 -52.80
CA ALA A 14 -36.91 -8.58 -51.36
C ALA A 14 -35.61 -8.78 -50.58
N ALA A 15 -35.54 -8.05 -49.47
CA ALA A 15 -34.95 -8.40 -48.17
C ALA A 15 -33.78 -9.40 -48.15
N LEU A 16 -32.65 -8.95 -47.61
CA LEU A 16 -32.03 -9.60 -46.46
C LEU A 16 -31.25 -8.54 -45.67
N ALA A 17 -31.70 -8.32 -44.44
CA ALA A 17 -31.04 -7.50 -43.45
C ALA A 17 -29.71 -8.15 -43.06
N VAL A 18 -28.62 -7.39 -43.14
CA VAL A 18 -27.46 -7.60 -42.27
C VAL A 18 -27.24 -6.28 -41.56
N VAL A 19 -27.93 -6.10 -40.44
CA VAL A 19 -27.49 -5.16 -39.42
C VAL A 19 -26.19 -5.75 -38.88
N ALA A 20 -25.06 -5.32 -39.43
CA ALA A 20 -23.79 -5.52 -38.77
C ALA A 20 -23.81 -4.65 -37.51
N VAL A 21 -24.36 -5.22 -36.43
CA VAL A 21 -24.09 -4.74 -35.08
C VAL A 21 -22.61 -5.00 -34.87
N GLY A 22 -21.79 -4.02 -35.26
CA GLY A 22 -20.43 -3.92 -34.75
C GLY A 22 -20.55 -3.60 -33.27
N VAL A 23 -20.78 -4.63 -32.45
CA VAL A 23 -20.36 -4.61 -31.04
C VAL A 23 -18.84 -4.66 -31.12
N GLY A 24 -18.24 -3.49 -31.35
CA GLY A 24 -16.84 -3.29 -31.06
C GLY A 24 -16.71 -3.48 -29.57
N SER A 25 -16.25 -4.67 -29.17
CA SER A 25 -15.87 -4.99 -27.81
C SER A 25 -14.93 -3.90 -27.31
N VAL A 26 -15.45 -3.02 -26.45
CA VAL A 26 -14.62 -2.12 -25.66
C VAL A 26 -13.98 -2.99 -24.59
N VAL A 27 -12.90 -3.67 -24.96
CA VAL A 27 -12.12 -4.47 -24.03
C VAL A 27 -11.53 -3.48 -23.02
N HIS A 28 -11.95 -3.65 -21.77
CA HIS A 28 -11.66 -2.78 -20.64
C HIS A 28 -10.15 -2.58 -20.45
N ALA A 29 -9.71 -1.32 -20.42
CA ALA A 29 -8.36 -0.89 -20.07
C ALA A 29 -8.05 -0.98 -18.54
N ALA A 30 -8.70 -1.88 -17.81
CA ALA A 30 -8.61 -1.94 -16.35
C ALA A 30 -7.50 -2.87 -15.82
N VAL A 31 -6.92 -3.74 -16.65
CA VAL A 31 -5.91 -4.73 -16.21
C VAL A 31 -4.46 -4.22 -16.22
N THR A 32 -4.19 -3.03 -16.75
CA THR A 32 -2.83 -2.46 -16.75
C THR A 32 -2.51 -1.67 -15.49
N ASP A 33 -3.52 -1.08 -14.85
CA ASP A 33 -3.32 -0.21 -13.66
C ASP A 33 -2.79 -1.02 -12.47
N ASP A 34 -3.36 -2.20 -12.21
CA ASP A 34 -2.93 -3.06 -11.11
C ASP A 34 -1.50 -3.60 -11.31
N ALA A 35 -1.14 -3.94 -12.55
CA ALA A 35 0.21 -4.44 -12.86
C ALA A 35 1.27 -3.34 -12.69
N ASP A 36 0.98 -2.13 -13.20
CA ASP A 36 1.88 -0.97 -13.07
C ASP A 36 2.02 -0.54 -11.60
N ALA A 37 0.94 -0.61 -10.80
CA ALA A 37 0.96 -0.35 -9.36
C ALA A 37 1.84 -1.38 -8.61
N ILE A 38 1.70 -2.67 -8.93
CA ILE A 38 2.53 -3.72 -8.34
C ILE A 38 4.01 -3.52 -8.71
N ASP A 39 4.33 -3.20 -9.96
CA ASP A 39 5.70 -2.96 -10.40
C ASP A 39 6.32 -1.75 -9.69
N GLY A 40 5.57 -0.64 -9.57
CA GLY A 40 6.00 0.55 -8.83
C GLY A 40 6.24 0.27 -7.34
N TYR A 41 5.34 -0.49 -6.71
CA TYR A 41 5.52 -0.94 -5.34
C TYR A 41 6.76 -1.83 -5.19
N CYS A 42 6.95 -2.81 -6.06
CA CYS A 42 8.11 -3.71 -5.98
C CYS A 42 9.44 -2.98 -6.22
N ALA A 43 9.46 -1.94 -7.06
CA ALA A 43 10.61 -1.06 -7.19
C ALA A 43 10.91 -0.34 -5.86
N THR A 44 9.87 0.15 -5.17
CA THR A 44 10.01 0.79 -3.85
C THR A 44 10.49 -0.20 -2.78
N VAL A 45 9.96 -1.43 -2.77
CA VAL A 45 10.45 -2.52 -1.89
C VAL A 45 11.94 -2.78 -2.11
N ALA A 46 12.38 -2.89 -3.36
CA ALA A 46 13.78 -3.13 -3.68
C ALA A 46 14.69 -1.97 -3.22
N GLU A 47 14.25 -0.72 -3.37
CA GLU A 47 14.97 0.47 -2.90
C GLU A 47 15.07 0.51 -1.36
N GLN A 48 13.94 0.29 -0.67
CA GLN A 48 13.87 0.45 0.78
C GLN A 48 14.48 -0.72 1.56
N ARG A 49 14.58 -1.91 0.96
CA ARG A 49 15.05 -3.14 1.64
C ARG A 49 16.33 -2.95 2.44
N ALA A 50 17.33 -2.28 1.86
CA ALA A 50 18.61 -2.08 2.54
C ALA A 50 18.50 -1.13 3.74
N ALA A 51 17.66 -0.10 3.64
CA ALA A 51 17.41 0.85 4.72
C ALA A 51 16.61 0.20 5.86
N VAL A 52 15.57 -0.56 5.52
CA VAL A 52 14.76 -1.33 6.49
C VAL A 52 15.64 -2.31 7.26
N GLY A 53 16.45 -3.13 6.56
CA GLY A 53 17.34 -4.10 7.22
C GLY A 53 18.37 -3.44 8.16
N GLN A 54 18.93 -2.29 7.77
CA GLN A 54 19.84 -1.52 8.62
C GLN A 54 19.15 -0.95 9.86
N ALA A 55 17.91 -0.46 9.71
CA ALA A 55 17.13 0.03 10.84
C ALA A 55 16.82 -1.09 11.82
N LEU A 56 16.29 -2.23 11.34
CA LEU A 56 15.93 -3.39 12.18
C LEU A 56 17.11 -4.01 12.93
N ALA A 57 18.35 -3.86 12.42
CA ALA A 57 19.55 -4.27 13.13
C ALA A 57 19.78 -3.52 14.46
N ALA A 58 19.09 -2.40 14.71
CA ALA A 58 19.11 -1.69 15.98
C ALA A 58 18.30 -2.36 17.10
N GLY A 59 17.57 -3.45 16.78
CA GLY A 59 16.73 -4.19 17.72
C GLY A 59 15.23 -4.04 17.43
N PRO A 60 14.37 -4.84 18.08
CA PRO A 60 12.97 -4.99 17.68
C PRO A 60 12.15 -3.71 17.79
N THR A 61 12.27 -2.92 18.85
CA THR A 61 11.49 -1.66 19.00
C THR A 61 12.18 -0.48 18.34
N THR A 62 13.44 -0.21 18.71
CA THR A 62 14.21 0.92 18.15
C THR A 62 14.38 0.79 16.63
N GLY A 63 14.50 -0.44 16.13
CA GLY A 63 14.64 -0.68 14.70
C GLY A 63 13.36 -0.39 13.92
N LEU A 64 12.18 -0.73 14.46
CA LEU A 64 10.90 -0.36 13.86
C LEU A 64 10.71 1.16 13.81
N ILE A 65 11.01 1.86 14.91
CA ILE A 65 10.97 3.34 14.95
C ILE A 65 11.89 3.94 13.87
N ARG A 66 13.13 3.43 13.75
CA ARG A 66 14.07 3.89 12.73
C ARG A 66 13.65 3.54 11.30
N ALA A 67 12.85 2.49 11.13
CA ALA A 67 12.36 2.05 9.83
C ALA A 67 11.11 2.81 9.37
N LEU A 68 10.44 3.57 10.25
CA LEU A 68 9.19 4.28 9.95
C LEU A 68 9.24 5.10 8.64
N PRO A 69 10.28 5.92 8.36
CA PRO A 69 10.33 6.67 7.10
C PRO A 69 10.43 5.79 5.84
N SER A 70 10.94 4.57 5.97
CA SER A 70 10.93 3.59 4.89
C SER A 70 9.55 2.94 4.76
N PHE A 71 8.88 2.65 5.88
CA PHE A 71 7.53 2.09 5.87
C PHE A 71 6.49 3.07 5.33
N GLU A 72 6.59 4.36 5.61
CA GLU A 72 5.73 5.39 5.03
C GLU A 72 5.84 5.45 3.50
N ARG A 73 7.07 5.29 2.97
CA ARG A 73 7.30 5.21 1.52
C ARG A 73 6.72 3.94 0.92
N LEU A 74 6.81 2.82 1.64
CA LEU A 74 6.25 1.54 1.19
C LEU A 74 4.73 1.56 1.21
N GLU A 75 4.10 2.16 2.24
CA GLU A 75 2.66 2.38 2.30
C GLU A 75 2.18 3.27 1.14
N ALA A 76 2.86 4.40 0.91
CA ALA A 76 2.47 5.34 -0.14
C ALA A 76 2.54 4.71 -1.55
N ALA A 77 3.38 3.70 -1.75
CA ALA A 77 3.50 2.96 -3.00
C ALA A 77 2.62 1.70 -3.04
N ALA A 78 2.02 1.28 -1.93
CA ALA A 78 1.35 -0.01 -1.81
C ALA A 78 0.12 -0.12 -2.72
N PRO A 79 -0.06 -1.25 -3.43
CA PRO A 79 -1.32 -1.54 -4.09
C PRO A 79 -2.41 -1.79 -3.03
N ALA A 80 -3.68 -1.65 -3.43
CA ALA A 80 -4.83 -1.75 -2.53
C ALA A 80 -4.86 -3.05 -1.70
N ASP A 81 -4.40 -4.16 -2.25
CA ASP A 81 -4.37 -5.48 -1.61
C ASP A 81 -3.43 -5.60 -0.39
N ILE A 82 -2.51 -4.66 -0.19
CA ILE A 82 -1.56 -4.67 0.94
C ILE A 82 -1.49 -3.31 1.66
N ALA A 83 -2.28 -2.32 1.23
CA ALA A 83 -2.27 -0.98 1.78
C ALA A 83 -2.78 -0.95 3.24
N ASP A 84 -3.80 -1.74 3.56
CA ASP A 84 -4.38 -1.80 4.91
C ASP A 84 -3.38 -2.37 5.94
N GLU A 85 -2.58 -3.37 5.56
CA GLU A 85 -1.53 -3.92 6.39
C GLU A 85 -0.42 -2.90 6.63
N TRP A 86 0.01 -2.17 5.59
CA TRP A 86 0.97 -1.09 5.74
C TRP A 86 0.46 0.02 6.66
N ALA A 87 -0.78 0.47 6.47
CA ALA A 87 -1.41 1.48 7.31
C ALA A 87 -1.47 1.04 8.78
N ARG A 88 -1.76 -0.24 9.04
CA ARG A 88 -1.72 -0.78 10.41
C ARG A 88 -0.32 -0.75 11.02
N VAL A 89 0.70 -1.15 10.25
CA VAL A 89 2.09 -1.13 10.71
C VAL A 89 2.53 0.30 11.01
N ASN A 90 2.28 1.23 10.08
CA ASN A 90 2.69 2.62 10.22
C ASN A 90 1.94 3.33 11.33
N GLY A 91 0.63 3.09 11.47
CA GLY A 91 -0.16 3.61 12.58
C GLY A 91 0.40 3.14 13.93
N ALA A 92 0.68 1.84 14.09
CA ALA A 92 1.18 1.34 15.37
C ALA A 92 2.60 1.83 15.72
N VAL A 93 3.48 2.01 14.72
CA VAL A 93 4.81 2.58 14.94
C VAL A 93 4.73 4.09 15.18
N GLY A 94 3.88 4.79 14.42
CA GLY A 94 3.61 6.23 14.55
C GLY A 94 3.03 6.59 15.91
N ASP A 95 2.02 5.85 16.39
CA ASP A 95 1.43 6.04 17.72
C ASP A 95 2.49 5.93 18.84
N LEU A 96 3.48 5.06 18.67
CA LEU A 96 4.59 4.95 19.63
C LEU A 96 5.55 6.15 19.52
N VAL A 97 5.86 6.62 18.31
CA VAL A 97 6.67 7.82 18.09
C VAL A 97 6.01 9.04 18.70
N ASP A 98 4.71 9.24 18.45
CA ASP A 98 3.93 10.35 18.99
C ASP A 98 3.89 10.31 20.52
N ALA A 99 3.66 9.14 21.12
CA ALA A 99 3.67 9.00 22.58
C ALA A 99 5.04 9.29 23.22
N LEU A 100 6.14 9.03 22.50
CA LEU A 100 7.50 9.37 22.94
C LEU A 100 7.76 10.86 22.82
N ASP A 101 7.39 11.47 21.69
CA ASP A 101 7.55 12.89 21.42
C ASP A 101 6.73 13.75 22.40
N ASP A 102 5.48 13.37 22.67
CA ASP A 102 4.61 14.02 23.66
C ASP A 102 5.21 13.97 25.08
N ALA A 103 5.95 12.90 25.39
CA ALA A 103 6.66 12.74 26.64
C ALA A 103 8.04 13.43 26.67
N GLY A 104 8.46 14.07 25.57
CA GLY A 104 9.76 14.70 25.41
C GLY A 104 10.93 13.71 25.32
N VAL A 105 10.67 12.47 24.90
CA VAL A 105 11.65 11.40 24.72
C VAL A 105 12.03 11.31 23.26
N ASP A 106 13.32 11.41 22.93
CA ASP A 106 13.80 11.19 21.56
C ASP A 106 13.57 9.73 21.13
N PRO A 107 12.70 9.47 20.14
CA PRO A 107 12.37 8.11 19.69
C PRO A 107 13.58 7.32 19.20
N SER A 108 14.60 7.99 18.66
CA SER A 108 15.81 7.35 18.12
C SER A 108 16.71 6.73 19.20
N THR A 109 16.51 7.16 20.44
CA THR A 109 17.25 6.73 21.64
C THR A 109 16.44 5.83 22.56
N TYR A 110 15.13 5.71 22.32
CA TYR A 110 14.23 4.94 23.17
C TYR A 110 14.58 3.45 23.18
N ARG A 111 14.64 2.88 24.40
CA ARG A 111 14.79 1.44 24.65
C ARG A 111 13.72 1.00 25.64
N ARG A 112 12.88 0.04 25.23
CA ARG A 112 11.78 -0.48 26.06
C ARG A 112 12.25 -1.06 27.39
N ASP A 113 13.40 -1.75 27.40
CA ASP A 113 13.96 -2.38 28.59
C ASP A 113 14.75 -1.40 29.49
N ASP A 114 14.94 -0.17 29.02
CA ASP A 114 15.67 0.91 29.71
C ASP A 114 14.93 2.25 29.49
N PRO A 115 13.69 2.39 29.99
CA PRO A 115 12.89 3.58 29.74
C PRO A 115 13.43 4.81 30.50
N PRO A 116 13.28 6.03 29.94
CA PRO A 116 13.79 7.25 30.56
C PRO A 116 13.31 7.45 32.00
N VAL A 117 14.22 7.91 32.86
CA VAL A 117 13.89 8.32 34.22
C VAL A 117 13.15 9.65 34.22
N GLY A 118 12.28 9.87 35.20
CA GLY A 118 11.57 11.15 35.37
C GLY A 118 10.28 11.31 34.56
N LEU A 119 9.86 10.30 33.78
CA LEU A 119 8.55 10.29 33.11
C LEU A 119 7.41 10.39 34.13
N SER A 120 6.35 11.14 33.77
CA SER A 120 5.13 11.14 34.56
C SER A 120 4.45 9.76 34.47
N ARG A 121 3.54 9.49 35.40
CA ARG A 121 2.77 8.24 35.38
C ARG A 121 1.90 8.14 34.12
N ALA A 122 1.38 9.27 33.65
CA ALA A 122 0.53 9.33 32.46
C ALA A 122 1.35 9.03 31.20
N ASP A 123 2.49 9.69 31.03
CA ASP A 123 3.36 9.50 29.86
C ASP A 123 3.86 8.07 29.77
N ARG A 124 4.29 7.49 30.91
CA ARG A 124 4.70 6.09 30.96
C ARG A 124 3.56 5.16 30.53
N ALA A 125 2.34 5.40 31.01
CA ALA A 125 1.20 4.58 30.63
C ALA A 125 0.83 4.71 29.15
N ALA A 126 0.97 5.92 28.57
CA ALA A 126 0.74 6.15 27.15
C ALA A 126 1.77 5.42 26.28
N ILE A 127 3.06 5.55 26.59
CA ILE A 127 4.15 4.83 25.92
C ILE A 127 3.96 3.32 26.03
N ASP A 128 3.63 2.81 27.22
CA ASP A 128 3.40 1.37 27.44
C ASP A 128 2.21 0.85 26.61
N ALA A 129 1.14 1.64 26.51
CA ALA A 129 -0.04 1.29 25.72
C ALA A 129 0.27 1.27 24.21
N ALA A 130 0.94 2.29 23.68
CA ALA A 130 1.37 2.34 22.29
C ALA A 130 2.32 1.18 21.95
N ALA A 131 3.31 0.95 22.82
CA ALA A 131 4.24 -0.16 22.65
C ALA A 131 3.57 -1.54 22.80
N ALA A 132 2.43 -1.65 23.48
CA ALA A 132 1.63 -2.88 23.53
C ALA A 132 0.79 -3.07 22.26
N ALA A 133 0.25 -1.99 21.69
CA ALA A 133 -0.46 -2.00 20.41
C ALA A 133 0.46 -2.45 19.26
N LEU A 134 1.73 -2.04 19.27
CA LEU A 134 2.74 -2.52 18.33
C LEU A 134 2.96 -4.04 18.42
N GLY A 135 2.89 -4.61 19.63
CA GLY A 135 2.99 -6.05 19.88
C GLY A 135 1.68 -6.83 19.70
N ALA A 136 0.57 -6.16 19.37
CA ALA A 136 -0.73 -6.80 19.30
C ALA A 136 -0.82 -7.81 18.15
N PRO A 137 -1.61 -8.89 18.28
CA PRO A 137 -1.72 -9.93 17.25
C PRO A 137 -2.08 -9.38 15.86
N GLY A 138 -2.93 -8.34 15.80
CA GLY A 138 -3.33 -7.71 14.55
C GLY A 138 -2.18 -6.99 13.84
N THR A 139 -1.28 -6.35 14.59
CA THR A 139 -0.10 -5.65 14.04
C THR A 139 0.95 -6.65 13.60
N GLN A 140 1.19 -7.70 14.39
CA GLN A 140 2.10 -8.80 14.03
C GLN A 140 1.65 -9.52 12.76
N ALA A 141 0.34 -9.76 12.61
CA ALA A 141 -0.21 -10.33 11.38
C ALA A 141 -0.01 -9.42 10.16
N ALA A 142 -0.16 -8.11 10.33
CA ALA A 142 0.11 -7.15 9.25
C ALA A 142 1.59 -7.12 8.85
N MET A 143 2.52 -7.10 9.83
CA MET A 143 3.96 -7.21 9.56
C MET A 143 4.30 -8.50 8.80
N ALA A 144 3.73 -9.63 9.21
CA ALA A 144 3.93 -10.91 8.53
C ALA A 144 3.37 -10.88 7.10
N ALA A 145 2.22 -10.22 6.87
CA ALA A 145 1.61 -10.11 5.56
C ALA A 145 2.44 -9.24 4.59
N VAL A 146 2.94 -8.08 5.03
CA VAL A 146 3.79 -7.21 4.18
C VAL A 146 5.12 -7.90 3.85
N GLU A 147 5.73 -8.63 4.80
CA GLU A 147 6.94 -9.43 4.56
C GLU A 147 6.67 -10.56 3.57
N GLN A 148 5.54 -11.25 3.75
CA GLN A 148 5.12 -12.34 2.88
C GLN A 148 4.89 -11.86 1.45
N GLN A 149 4.23 -10.71 1.28
CA GLN A 149 3.96 -10.12 -0.02
C GLN A 149 5.25 -9.63 -0.68
N ALA A 150 6.13 -8.95 0.05
CA ALA A 150 7.43 -8.50 -0.45
C ALA A 150 8.31 -9.67 -0.93
N ARG A 151 8.27 -10.80 -0.21
CA ARG A 151 8.98 -12.02 -0.60
C ARG A 151 8.37 -12.73 -1.81
N ASP A 152 7.05 -12.96 -1.81
CA ASP A 152 6.44 -13.85 -2.80
C ASP A 152 6.12 -13.14 -4.12
N VAL A 153 5.70 -11.88 -4.05
CA VAL A 153 5.37 -11.05 -5.21
C VAL A 153 6.62 -10.34 -5.70
N CYS A 154 7.26 -9.53 -4.85
CA CYS A 154 8.39 -8.70 -5.26
C CYS A 154 9.75 -9.40 -5.25
N ARG A 155 9.83 -10.64 -4.72
CA ARG A 155 11.10 -11.40 -4.59
C ARG A 155 12.19 -10.66 -3.81
N SER A 156 11.78 -9.77 -2.91
CA SER A 156 12.66 -8.87 -2.16
C SER A 156 12.23 -8.83 -0.69
N PRO A 157 12.66 -9.81 0.14
CA PRO A 157 12.26 -9.88 1.54
C PRO A 157 12.79 -8.67 2.33
N LEU A 158 11.95 -8.08 3.18
CA LEU A 158 12.24 -6.89 3.99
C LEU A 158 12.88 -7.25 5.35
N SER A 159 12.84 -8.54 5.74
CA SER A 159 13.41 -9.08 6.99
C SER A 159 12.75 -8.50 8.25
N LEU A 160 11.43 -8.29 8.20
CA LEU A 160 10.60 -7.85 9.33
C LEU A 160 10.45 -8.92 10.43
#